data_AF-A0A958Q519-F1
#
_entry.id   AF-A0A958Q519-F1
#
_cell.length_a   1.000
_cell.length_b   1.000
_cell.length_c   1.000
_cell.angle_alpha   90.00
_cell.angle_beta   90.00
_cell.angle_gamma   90.00
#
_symmetry.space_group_name_H-M   'P 1'
#
loop_
_entity.id
_entity.type
_entity.pdbx_description
1 polymer ?
#
loop_
_entity_poly.entity_id
_entity_poly.type
_entity_poly.pdbx_seq_one_letter_code
_entity_poly.pdbx_strand_id
1 'polypeptide(L)'
;MQRFRSLQLAFAYIRIPKLFLSLFFFPLLLSLLLVAVQLYVTLLYISTTDRDAKTLSTRIEHAKNNNPVKFLLFGNTKGLPPVQVCRWVKQDGTEVPPSPSCAPDRLDIALHVSNPQDFDISSYKTLINGISERLHVCVKDCRPDVVIEHHEDGTSVTHFMSIQGGLVLSLLHLQEDVTEHYITIAESLDAIDAHFGDYYFFAPGYSSPIKISGILRSFALMLSIASLVVIALWLAVKAHRKVLDYFSKSGALLPMVAAIGKREFYGALWILTLFRVVAFLLASLPMLVVAFALSDEKAAFQELFSYDAWFFTLWLLTLIVSFGLASIVASIADLKHRHQLFSFVYRYVPVVLSFAGLLFWAVSFLIPHDGMAFFRILLTALPVIGSGPVLVSPLFPPPYSALFIHGALTLLVGVFLLRQNSRWFAAHLEAI
;
A
#
# COMPACT_ATOMS: atom_id res chain seq x y z
N MET A 1 -24.84 31.69 27.15
CA MET A 1 -24.67 30.22 27.28
C MET A 1 -25.15 29.38 26.07
N GLN A 2 -25.79 29.93 25.03
CA GLN A 2 -26.25 29.14 23.86
C GLN A 2 -25.14 28.51 22.99
N ARG A 3 -23.90 29.05 23.01
CA ARG A 3 -22.81 28.61 22.10
C ARG A 3 -22.30 27.19 22.33
N PHE A 4 -22.62 26.53 23.45
CA PHE A 4 -22.08 25.20 23.80
C PHE A 4 -23.09 24.05 23.69
N ARG A 5 -24.32 24.29 23.22
CA ARG A 5 -25.37 23.25 23.16
C ARG A 5 -24.99 22.08 22.24
N SER A 6 -24.42 22.34 21.06
CA SER A 6 -23.94 21.30 20.14
C SER A 6 -22.84 20.44 20.75
N LEU A 7 -21.94 21.05 21.53
CA LEU A 7 -20.85 20.35 22.19
C LEU A 7 -21.37 19.45 23.32
N GLN A 8 -22.28 19.97 24.15
CA GLN A 8 -22.96 19.19 25.19
C GLN A 8 -23.72 17.99 24.61
N LEU A 9 -24.42 18.21 23.49
CA LEU A 9 -25.14 17.15 22.79
C LEU A 9 -24.18 16.08 22.22
N ALA A 10 -23.05 16.50 21.63
CA ALA A 10 -22.02 15.58 21.16
C ALA A 10 -21.47 14.71 22.31
N PHE A 11 -21.17 15.31 23.46
CA PHE A 11 -20.74 14.57 24.65
C PHE A 11 -21.84 13.63 25.18
N ALA A 12 -23.12 14.04 25.13
CA ALA A 12 -24.23 13.17 25.51
C ALA A 12 -24.31 11.93 24.60
N TYR A 13 -24.11 12.09 23.28
CA TYR A 13 -24.05 10.95 22.36
C TYR A 13 -22.86 10.02 22.63
N ILE A 14 -21.69 10.56 22.99
CA ILE A 14 -20.51 9.77 23.37
C ILE A 14 -20.75 8.97 24.65
N ARG A 15 -21.55 9.47 25.59
CA ARG A 15 -21.85 8.77 26.85
C ARG A 15 -22.76 7.56 26.68
N ILE A 16 -23.54 7.49 25.60
CA ILE A 16 -24.46 6.38 25.34
C ILE A 16 -23.64 5.22 24.75
N PRO A 17 -23.47 4.07 25.45
CA PRO A 17 -22.51 3.03 25.06
C PRO A 17 -22.74 2.48 23.64
N LYS A 18 -24.00 2.27 23.24
CA LYS A 18 -24.35 1.77 21.90
C LYS A 18 -24.00 2.76 20.80
N LEU A 19 -24.23 4.06 21.04
CA LEU A 19 -23.86 5.13 20.10
C LEU A 19 -22.35 5.28 20.05
N PHE A 20 -21.68 5.27 21.20
CA PHE A 20 -20.23 5.30 21.28
C PHE A 20 -19.58 4.16 20.49
N LEU A 21 -20.02 2.91 20.70
CA LEU A 21 -19.45 1.76 20.00
C LEU A 21 -19.68 1.83 18.49
N SER A 22 -20.93 2.03 18.07
CA SER A 22 -21.32 2.01 16.66
C SER A 22 -20.79 3.21 15.87
N LEU A 23 -20.87 4.40 16.46
CA LEU A 23 -20.51 5.64 15.82
C LEU A 23 -19.02 5.91 16.02
N PHE A 24 -18.48 5.83 17.23
CA PHE A 24 -17.11 6.28 17.51
C PHE A 24 -16.07 5.15 17.44
N PHE A 25 -16.19 4.13 18.30
CA PHE A 25 -15.14 3.14 18.53
C PHE A 25 -14.87 2.24 17.32
N PHE A 26 -15.89 1.56 16.76
CA PHE A 26 -15.66 0.62 15.67
C PHE A 26 -15.09 1.25 14.39
N PRO A 27 -15.58 2.42 13.92
CA PRO A 27 -14.97 3.07 12.77
C PRO A 27 -13.52 3.50 13.03
N LEU A 28 -13.22 3.97 14.25
CA LEU A 28 -11.86 4.33 14.65
C LEU A 28 -10.94 3.10 14.64
N LEU A 29 -11.36 2.00 15.28
CA LEU A 29 -10.62 0.74 15.32
C LEU A 29 -10.34 0.19 13.91
N LEU A 30 -11.36 0.16 13.05
CA LEU A 30 -11.22 -0.29 11.67
C LEU A 30 -10.21 0.56 10.90
N SER A 31 -10.23 1.88 11.11
CA SER A 31 -9.31 2.80 10.42
C SER A 31 -7.88 2.64 10.92
N LEU A 32 -7.68 2.41 12.22
CA LEU A 32 -6.36 2.11 12.79
C LEU A 32 -5.83 0.78 12.28
N LEU A 33 -6.68 -0.24 12.13
CA LEU A 33 -6.30 -1.52 11.53
C LEU A 33 -5.88 -1.34 10.06
N LEU A 34 -6.61 -0.52 9.29
CA LEU A 34 -6.23 -0.19 7.91
C LEU A 34 -4.87 0.53 7.84
N VAL A 35 -4.60 1.46 8.77
CA VAL A 35 -3.29 2.12 8.88
C VAL A 35 -2.20 1.11 9.23
N ALA A 36 -2.43 0.21 10.20
CA ALA A 36 -1.45 -0.81 10.56
C ALA A 36 -1.10 -1.72 9.37
N VAL A 37 -2.12 -2.18 8.62
CA VAL A 37 -1.93 -2.97 7.39
C VAL A 37 -1.18 -2.16 6.33
N GLN A 38 -1.55 -0.90 6.10
CA GLN A 38 -0.91 -0.04 5.12
C GLN A 38 0.56 0.24 5.49
N LEU A 39 0.88 0.53 6.75
CA LEU A 39 2.26 0.70 7.22
C LEU A 39 3.06 -0.58 7.06
N TYR A 40 2.49 -1.74 7.42
CA TYR A 40 3.14 -3.03 7.22
C TYR A 40 3.48 -3.29 5.76
N VAL A 41 2.52 -3.09 4.84
CA VAL A 41 2.74 -3.24 3.39
C VAL A 41 3.77 -2.25 2.88
N THR A 42 3.78 -1.01 3.38
CA THR A 42 4.76 0.01 2.98
C THR A 42 6.16 -0.38 3.44
N LEU A 43 6.32 -0.80 4.70
CA LEU A 43 7.60 -1.26 5.23
C LEU A 43 8.10 -2.51 4.52
N LEU A 44 7.19 -3.44 4.16
CA LEU A 44 7.52 -4.60 3.35
C LEU A 44 7.97 -4.19 1.94
N TYR A 45 7.28 -3.24 1.32
CA TYR A 45 7.67 -2.73 0.00
C TYR A 45 9.06 -2.09 0.06
N ILE A 46 9.27 -1.14 0.98
CA ILE A 46 10.56 -0.47 1.19
C ILE A 46 11.66 -1.50 1.43
N SER A 47 11.40 -2.50 2.28
CA SER A 47 12.37 -3.54 2.56
C SER A 47 12.70 -4.34 1.29
N THR A 48 11.71 -4.82 0.54
CA THR A 48 11.98 -5.57 -0.70
C THR A 48 12.67 -4.74 -1.79
N THR A 49 12.52 -3.41 -1.78
CA THR A 49 13.21 -2.52 -2.73
C THR A 49 14.61 -2.11 -2.30
N ASP A 50 14.97 -2.36 -1.04
CA ASP A 50 16.27 -1.98 -0.51
C ASP A 50 17.36 -2.91 -1.04
N ARG A 51 18.35 -2.33 -1.71
CA ARG A 51 19.45 -3.05 -2.38
C ARG A 51 20.76 -3.03 -1.59
N ASP A 52 20.82 -2.28 -0.49
CA ASP A 52 22.03 -2.16 0.33
C ASP A 52 22.45 -3.54 0.84
N ALA A 53 23.67 -3.95 0.51
CA ALA A 53 24.23 -5.24 0.86
C ALA A 53 24.27 -5.48 2.37
N LYS A 54 24.49 -4.42 3.16
CA LYS A 54 24.53 -4.50 4.63
C LYS A 54 23.13 -4.77 5.21
N THR A 55 22.13 -4.09 4.67
CA THR A 55 20.74 -4.32 5.08
C THR A 55 20.24 -5.68 4.60
N LEU A 56 20.68 -6.13 3.41
CA LEU A 56 20.39 -7.46 2.90
C LEU A 56 21.01 -8.56 3.76
N SER A 57 22.30 -8.45 4.11
CA SER A 57 22.99 -9.45 4.93
C SER A 57 22.37 -9.60 6.32
N THR A 58 22.09 -8.48 7.01
CA THR A 58 21.42 -8.49 8.33
C THR A 58 20.02 -9.09 8.27
N ARG A 59 19.24 -8.81 7.20
CA ARG A 59 17.92 -9.42 7.01
C ARG A 59 18.01 -10.91 6.75
N ILE A 60 18.96 -11.35 5.94
CA ILE A 60 19.11 -12.77 5.65
C ILE A 60 19.60 -13.51 6.90
N GLU A 61 20.52 -12.93 7.67
CA GLU A 61 20.93 -13.48 8.96
C GLU A 61 19.74 -13.60 9.93
N HIS A 62 18.89 -12.57 10.01
CA HIS A 62 17.68 -12.61 10.82
C HIS A 62 16.69 -13.67 10.31
N ALA A 63 16.49 -13.77 8.99
CA ALA A 63 15.62 -14.76 8.37
C ALA A 63 16.17 -16.19 8.48
N LYS A 64 17.50 -16.37 8.59
CA LYS A 64 18.15 -17.66 8.85
C LYS A 64 17.84 -18.13 10.28
N ASN A 65 17.92 -17.23 11.25
CA ASN A 65 17.75 -17.53 12.67
C ASN A 65 16.28 -17.60 13.11
N ASN A 66 15.42 -16.72 12.60
CA ASN A 66 14.02 -16.58 13.00
C ASN A 66 13.10 -16.65 11.78
N ASN A 67 13.13 -17.78 11.07
CA ASN A 67 12.29 -17.95 9.90
C ASN A 67 10.84 -18.34 10.28
N PRO A 68 9.84 -17.44 10.14
CA PRO A 68 8.46 -17.78 10.46
C PRO A 68 7.91 -18.86 9.51
N VAL A 69 8.44 -18.96 8.29
CA VAL A 69 8.04 -19.98 7.31
C VAL A 69 8.50 -21.37 7.77
N LYS A 70 9.71 -21.51 8.31
CA LYS A 70 10.17 -22.79 8.90
C LYS A 70 9.26 -23.21 10.06
N PHE A 71 8.93 -22.27 10.96
CA PHE A 71 8.02 -22.56 12.06
C PHE A 71 6.63 -22.96 11.57
N LEU A 72 6.10 -22.29 10.54
CA LEU A 72 4.80 -22.60 9.96
C LEU A 72 4.77 -23.98 9.27
N LEU A 73 5.84 -24.35 8.55
CA LEU A 73 5.92 -25.61 7.81
C LEU A 73 6.26 -26.80 8.70
N PHE A 74 7.19 -26.65 9.65
CA PHE A 74 7.78 -27.75 10.41
C PHE A 74 7.48 -27.70 11.91
N GLY A 75 6.77 -26.68 12.39
CA GLY A 75 6.49 -26.47 13.82
C GLY A 75 7.71 -26.06 14.65
N ASN A 76 8.87 -25.85 14.02
CA ASN A 76 10.10 -25.41 14.68
C ASN A 76 10.99 -24.60 13.72
N THR A 77 12.00 -23.91 14.23
CA THR A 77 12.94 -23.10 13.43
C THR A 77 14.26 -23.82 13.11
N LYS A 78 14.46 -25.05 13.63
CA LYS A 78 15.69 -25.82 13.38
C LYS A 78 15.68 -26.35 11.94
N GLY A 79 16.87 -26.52 11.37
CA GLY A 79 17.01 -27.20 10.08
C GLY A 79 16.54 -28.65 10.16
N LEU A 80 15.98 -29.14 9.06
CA LEU A 80 15.66 -30.56 8.90
C LEU A 80 16.95 -31.41 8.88
N PRO A 81 16.86 -32.73 9.12
CA PRO A 81 17.99 -33.62 8.90
C PRO A 81 18.50 -33.54 7.45
N PRO A 82 19.73 -34.04 7.18
CA PRO A 82 20.26 -34.06 5.83
C PRO A 82 19.30 -34.70 4.84
N VAL A 83 19.11 -34.06 3.68
CA VAL A 83 18.11 -34.49 2.71
C VAL A 83 18.37 -35.92 2.22
N GLN A 84 17.34 -36.76 2.29
CA GLN A 84 17.38 -38.10 1.74
C GLN A 84 17.14 -38.05 0.23
N VAL A 85 18.10 -38.56 -0.54
CA VAL A 85 17.97 -38.61 -2.00
C VAL A 85 17.30 -39.91 -2.41
N CYS A 86 16.18 -39.80 -3.13
CA CYS A 86 15.40 -40.91 -3.64
C CYS A 86 15.47 -40.92 -5.17
N ARG A 87 16.38 -41.73 -5.74
CA ARG A 87 16.46 -41.92 -7.20
C ARG A 87 15.48 -43.01 -7.64
N TRP A 88 14.50 -42.63 -8.45
CA TRP A 88 13.47 -43.55 -8.93
C TRP A 88 14.03 -44.45 -10.02
N VAL A 89 13.48 -45.66 -10.12
CA VAL A 89 13.84 -46.65 -11.13
C VAL A 89 12.62 -46.99 -11.97
N LYS A 90 12.84 -47.23 -13.27
CA LYS A 90 11.80 -47.76 -14.14
C LYS A 90 11.72 -49.27 -13.93
N GLN A 91 10.59 -49.73 -13.42
CA GLN A 91 10.25 -51.15 -13.31
C GLN A 91 8.99 -51.40 -14.14
N ASP A 92 9.07 -52.34 -15.08
CA ASP A 92 7.97 -52.72 -15.98
C ASP A 92 7.32 -51.54 -16.73
N GLY A 93 8.13 -50.54 -17.09
CA GLY A 93 7.69 -49.35 -17.83
C GLY A 93 7.09 -48.23 -16.97
N THR A 94 6.90 -48.46 -15.67
CA THR A 94 6.44 -47.46 -14.69
C THR A 94 7.57 -47.01 -13.78
N GLU A 95 7.60 -45.73 -13.41
CA GLU A 95 8.57 -45.26 -12.40
C GLU A 95 8.08 -45.60 -11.00
N VAL A 96 8.93 -46.27 -10.22
CA VAL A 96 8.64 -46.63 -8.84
C VAL A 96 9.72 -46.10 -7.89
N PRO A 97 9.36 -45.69 -6.66
CA PRO A 97 10.34 -45.27 -5.68
C PRO A 97 11.20 -46.46 -5.23
N PRO A 98 12.46 -46.24 -4.84
CA PRO A 98 13.38 -47.32 -4.45
C PRO A 98 12.97 -48.02 -3.14
N SER A 99 12.15 -47.35 -2.32
CA SER A 99 11.60 -47.89 -1.07
C SER A 99 10.26 -47.21 -0.74
N PRO A 100 9.41 -47.81 0.12
CA PRO A 100 8.19 -47.16 0.60
C PRO A 100 8.46 -45.84 1.34
N SER A 101 9.62 -45.71 1.99
CA SER A 101 10.06 -44.47 2.64
C SER A 101 10.42 -43.34 1.66
N CYS A 102 10.53 -43.65 0.37
CA CYS A 102 10.78 -42.69 -0.70
C CYS A 102 9.52 -42.35 -1.51
N ALA A 103 8.33 -42.70 -1.00
CA ALA A 103 7.08 -42.22 -1.57
C ALA A 103 7.01 -40.68 -1.45
N PRO A 104 6.53 -39.95 -2.47
CA PRO A 104 6.43 -38.49 -2.41
C PRO A 104 5.45 -38.07 -1.32
N ASP A 105 5.86 -37.13 -0.47
CA ASP A 105 5.00 -36.52 0.53
C ASP A 105 4.90 -35.00 0.31
N ARG A 106 4.11 -34.34 1.16
CA ARG A 106 4.04 -32.89 1.23
C ARG A 106 5.39 -32.32 1.66
N LEU A 107 5.73 -31.12 1.18
CA LEU A 107 7.01 -30.45 1.44
C LEU A 107 8.25 -31.12 0.83
N ASP A 108 8.12 -32.30 0.20
CA ASP A 108 9.18 -32.91 -0.58
C ASP A 108 9.43 -32.16 -1.89
N ILE A 109 10.62 -32.33 -2.46
CA ILE A 109 11.02 -31.70 -3.72
C ILE A 109 11.33 -32.80 -4.74
N ALA A 110 10.80 -32.67 -5.96
CA ALA A 110 11.13 -33.52 -7.08
C ALA A 110 11.99 -32.80 -8.11
N LEU A 111 12.93 -33.52 -8.69
CA LEU A 111 13.74 -33.13 -9.82
C LEU A 111 13.42 -34.07 -10.99
N HIS A 112 12.79 -33.53 -12.03
CA HIS A 112 12.42 -34.25 -13.24
C HIS A 112 13.56 -34.16 -14.25
N VAL A 113 14.17 -35.30 -14.57
CA VAL A 113 15.36 -35.42 -15.43
C VAL A 113 15.23 -36.58 -16.38
N SER A 114 15.85 -36.52 -17.57
CA SER A 114 15.79 -37.60 -18.56
C SER A 114 16.37 -38.93 -18.04
N ASN A 115 17.41 -38.87 -17.19
CA ASN A 115 18.04 -40.05 -16.59
C ASN A 115 18.28 -39.86 -15.08
N PRO A 116 17.39 -40.38 -14.22
CA PRO A 116 17.48 -40.21 -12.78
C PRO A 116 18.70 -40.84 -12.10
N GLN A 117 19.35 -41.85 -12.71
CA GLN A 117 20.46 -42.56 -12.07
C GLN A 117 21.78 -41.80 -12.23
N ASP A 118 22.02 -41.26 -13.43
CA ASP A 118 23.30 -40.64 -13.79
C ASP A 118 23.31 -39.12 -13.59
N PHE A 119 22.16 -38.50 -13.28
CA PHE A 119 22.09 -37.05 -13.10
C PHE A 119 22.88 -36.60 -11.86
N ASP A 120 23.78 -35.62 -12.03
CA ASP A 120 24.51 -35.01 -10.92
C ASP A 120 23.58 -34.09 -10.12
N ILE A 121 23.34 -34.48 -8.87
CA ILE A 121 22.48 -33.76 -7.94
C ILE A 121 23.26 -32.90 -6.94
N SER A 122 24.59 -32.84 -7.05
CA SER A 122 25.46 -32.22 -6.04
C SER A 122 25.00 -30.80 -5.67
N SER A 123 24.77 -29.96 -6.67
CA SER A 123 24.27 -28.58 -6.51
C SER A 123 22.88 -28.51 -5.87
N TYR A 124 21.92 -29.31 -6.36
CA TYR A 124 20.57 -29.39 -5.82
C TYR A 124 20.53 -29.92 -4.39
N LYS A 125 21.38 -30.90 -4.07
CA LYS A 125 21.48 -31.47 -2.75
C LYS A 125 21.95 -30.42 -1.76
N THR A 126 22.98 -29.63 -2.10
CA THR A 126 23.45 -28.53 -1.24
C THR A 126 22.35 -27.49 -1.02
N LEU A 127 21.64 -27.11 -2.08
CA LEU A 127 20.54 -26.16 -2.01
C LEU A 127 19.35 -26.66 -1.15
N ILE A 128 19.03 -27.95 -1.21
CA ILE A 128 17.83 -28.49 -0.56
C ILE A 128 18.12 -28.97 0.87
N ASN A 129 19.39 -29.17 1.20
CA ASN A 129 19.80 -29.73 2.48
C ASN A 129 19.27 -28.89 3.68
N GLY A 130 18.57 -29.55 4.60
CA GLY A 130 18.00 -28.90 5.78
C GLY A 130 16.71 -28.10 5.53
N ILE A 131 16.17 -28.11 4.31
CA ILE A 131 14.89 -27.47 3.93
C ILE A 131 13.80 -28.50 3.64
N SER A 132 14.16 -29.63 3.05
CA SER A 132 13.23 -30.72 2.76
C SER A 132 13.79 -32.05 3.26
N GLU A 133 12.92 -32.95 3.69
CA GLU A 133 13.34 -34.28 4.14
C GLU A 133 13.80 -35.14 2.96
N ARG A 134 13.18 -35.00 1.79
CA ARG A 134 13.46 -35.82 0.61
C ARG A 134 13.61 -35.02 -0.67
N LEU A 135 14.59 -35.45 -1.46
CA LEU A 135 14.77 -35.04 -2.84
C LEU A 135 14.52 -36.24 -3.75
N HIS A 136 13.40 -36.21 -4.48
CA HIS A 136 13.08 -37.24 -5.47
C HIS A 136 13.74 -36.88 -6.80
N VAL A 137 14.41 -37.82 -7.42
CA VAL A 137 14.94 -37.70 -8.78
C VAL A 137 14.18 -38.72 -9.62
N CYS A 138 13.34 -38.25 -10.54
CA CYS A 138 12.48 -39.10 -11.38
C CYS A 138 12.38 -38.52 -12.80
N VAL A 139 11.72 -39.20 -13.74
CA VAL A 139 11.51 -38.63 -15.09
C VAL A 139 10.30 -37.71 -15.07
N LYS A 140 9.11 -38.21 -14.69
CA LYS A 140 7.86 -37.41 -14.71
C LYS A 140 6.82 -37.79 -13.66
N ASP A 141 6.91 -38.96 -13.05
CA ASP A 141 5.77 -39.53 -12.31
C ASP A 141 5.72 -39.08 -10.84
N CYS A 142 6.84 -38.62 -10.27
CA CYS A 142 6.87 -38.13 -8.89
C CYS A 142 6.31 -36.69 -8.80
N ARG A 143 5.24 -36.51 -8.01
CA ARG A 143 4.51 -35.23 -7.88
C ARG A 143 4.34 -34.76 -6.43
N PRO A 144 5.41 -34.36 -5.75
CA PRO A 144 5.31 -33.67 -4.46
C PRO A 144 4.87 -32.20 -4.66
N ASP A 145 4.91 -31.42 -3.59
CA ASP A 145 4.47 -30.01 -3.60
C ASP A 145 5.33 -29.09 -4.49
N VAL A 146 6.61 -29.45 -4.73
CA VAL A 146 7.55 -28.70 -5.58
C VAL A 146 8.20 -29.63 -6.60
N VAL A 147 8.15 -29.27 -7.88
CA VAL A 147 8.78 -30.01 -8.98
C VAL A 147 9.69 -29.07 -9.75
N ILE A 148 10.94 -29.47 -9.96
CA ILE A 148 11.92 -28.79 -10.80
C ILE A 148 12.11 -29.64 -12.05
N GLU A 149 11.63 -29.17 -13.19
CA GLU A 149 11.82 -29.80 -14.49
C GLU A 149 13.13 -29.31 -15.10
N HIS A 150 14.08 -30.23 -15.30
CA HIS A 150 15.35 -29.93 -15.94
C HIS A 150 15.31 -30.34 -17.41
N HIS A 151 15.51 -29.38 -18.30
CA HIS A 151 15.50 -29.59 -19.74
C HIS A 151 16.92 -29.83 -20.27
N GLU A 152 17.03 -30.53 -21.40
CA GLU A 152 18.31 -30.87 -22.03
C GLU A 152 19.11 -29.65 -22.53
N ASP A 153 18.44 -28.51 -22.70
CA ASP A 153 19.06 -27.23 -23.06
C ASP A 153 19.74 -26.52 -21.86
N GLY A 154 19.70 -27.14 -20.67
CA GLY A 154 20.25 -26.61 -19.43
C GLY A 154 19.32 -25.63 -18.70
N THR A 155 18.13 -25.36 -19.24
CA THR A 155 17.13 -24.57 -18.53
C THR A 155 16.40 -25.41 -17.49
N SER A 156 15.85 -24.76 -16.47
CA SER A 156 15.04 -25.44 -15.44
C SER A 156 13.78 -24.64 -15.16
N VAL A 157 12.65 -25.34 -15.06
CA VAL A 157 11.33 -24.76 -14.77
C VAL A 157 10.85 -25.32 -13.45
N THR A 158 10.48 -24.44 -12.53
CA THR A 158 10.02 -24.84 -11.20
C THR A 158 8.51 -24.65 -11.08
N HIS A 159 7.81 -25.73 -10.77
CA HIS A 159 6.38 -25.77 -10.49
C HIS A 159 6.14 -25.98 -8.99
N PHE A 160 5.15 -25.30 -8.42
CA PHE A 160 4.64 -25.59 -7.08
C PHE A 160 3.14 -25.85 -7.13
N MET A 161 2.71 -26.93 -6.50
CA MET A 161 1.32 -27.42 -6.59
C MET A 161 0.47 -26.96 -5.40
N SER A 162 1.07 -26.34 -4.39
CA SER A 162 0.38 -25.86 -3.19
C SER A 162 1.03 -24.61 -2.59
N ILE A 163 0.30 -23.94 -1.69
CA ILE A 163 0.83 -22.81 -0.91
C ILE A 163 2.06 -23.25 -0.10
N GLN A 164 2.04 -24.47 0.43
CA GLN A 164 3.16 -25.05 1.15
C GLN A 164 4.38 -25.22 0.24
N GLY A 165 4.19 -25.68 -1.01
CA GLY A 165 5.27 -25.74 -2.00
C GLY A 165 5.87 -24.36 -2.30
N GLY A 166 5.03 -23.32 -2.44
CA GLY A 166 5.50 -21.94 -2.58
C GLY A 166 6.32 -21.46 -1.37
N LEU A 167 5.93 -21.86 -0.15
CA LEU A 167 6.69 -21.58 1.07
C LEU A 167 8.02 -22.35 1.11
N VAL A 168 8.07 -23.61 0.69
CA VAL A 168 9.33 -24.38 0.57
C VAL A 168 10.28 -23.70 -0.43
N LEU A 169 9.78 -23.26 -1.58
CA LEU A 169 10.56 -22.49 -2.54
C LEU A 169 11.12 -21.19 -1.95
N SER A 170 10.33 -20.48 -1.14
CA SER A 170 10.82 -19.28 -0.46
C SER A 170 11.98 -19.57 0.50
N LEU A 171 12.02 -20.76 1.11
CA LEU A 171 13.14 -21.18 1.96
C LEU A 171 14.40 -21.49 1.14
N LEU A 172 14.28 -22.05 -0.06
CA LEU A 172 15.44 -22.34 -0.92
C LEU A 172 16.20 -21.06 -1.30
N HIS A 173 15.48 -19.95 -1.51
CA HIS A 173 16.07 -18.65 -1.78
C HIS A 173 16.86 -18.07 -0.59
N LEU A 174 16.66 -18.62 0.61
CA LEU A 174 17.34 -18.20 1.85
C LEU A 174 18.49 -19.13 2.24
N GLN A 175 18.91 -20.05 1.36
CA GLN A 175 20.11 -20.86 1.58
C GLN A 175 21.38 -20.02 1.61
N GLU A 176 22.37 -20.50 2.36
CA GLU A 176 23.63 -19.80 2.61
C GLU A 176 24.38 -19.49 1.31
N ASP A 177 24.57 -20.48 0.43
CA ASP A 177 25.31 -20.29 -0.82
C ASP A 177 24.61 -19.29 -1.76
N VAL A 178 23.28 -19.38 -1.86
CA VAL A 178 22.47 -18.47 -2.70
C VAL A 178 22.50 -17.06 -2.12
N THR A 179 22.36 -16.96 -0.81
CA THR A 179 22.45 -15.72 -0.04
C THR A 179 23.78 -15.04 -0.22
N GLU A 180 24.89 -15.77 -0.08
CA GLU A 180 26.24 -15.24 -0.20
C GLU A 180 26.44 -14.68 -1.61
N HIS A 181 26.00 -15.41 -2.64
CA HIS A 181 26.03 -14.92 -4.01
C HIS A 181 25.21 -13.63 -4.20
N TYR A 182 24.00 -13.56 -3.63
CA TYR A 182 23.20 -12.33 -3.65
C TYR A 182 23.87 -11.17 -2.93
N ILE A 183 24.50 -11.42 -1.77
CA ILE A 183 25.24 -10.41 -1.03
C ILE A 183 26.43 -9.92 -1.86
N THR A 184 27.21 -10.80 -2.47
CA THR A 184 28.34 -10.41 -3.34
C THR A 184 27.88 -9.59 -4.54
N ILE A 185 26.75 -9.95 -5.16
CA ILE A 185 26.15 -9.14 -6.24
C ILE A 185 25.71 -7.77 -5.70
N ALA A 186 25.06 -7.73 -4.54
CA ALA A 186 24.63 -6.48 -3.92
C ALA A 186 25.83 -5.59 -3.58
N GLU A 187 26.90 -6.13 -2.99
CA GLU A 187 28.15 -5.40 -2.70
C GLU A 187 28.80 -4.88 -3.98
N SER A 188 28.76 -5.66 -5.06
CA SER A 188 29.29 -5.25 -6.36
C SER A 188 28.45 -4.11 -6.96
N LEU A 189 27.13 -4.16 -6.84
CA LEU A 189 26.23 -3.10 -7.26
C LEU A 189 26.41 -1.84 -6.41
N ASP A 190 26.54 -1.97 -5.09
CA ASP A 190 26.80 -0.86 -4.18
C ASP A 190 28.15 -0.19 -4.50
N ALA A 191 29.18 -0.98 -4.83
CA ALA A 191 30.47 -0.44 -5.26
C ALA A 191 30.37 0.33 -6.59
N ILE A 192 29.57 -0.19 -7.55
CA ILE A 192 29.29 0.50 -8.82
C ILE A 192 28.53 1.81 -8.55
N ASP A 193 27.47 1.77 -7.73
CA ASP A 193 26.68 2.94 -7.38
C ASP A 193 27.52 3.99 -6.62
N ALA A 194 28.44 3.56 -5.75
CA ALA A 194 29.38 4.45 -5.07
C ALA A 194 30.32 5.17 -6.05
N HIS A 195 30.64 4.58 -7.20
CA HIS A 195 31.45 5.24 -8.24
C HIS A 195 30.67 6.29 -9.02
N PHE A 196 29.38 6.06 -9.27
CA PHE A 196 28.52 7.03 -9.95
C PHE A 196 28.00 8.12 -9.02
N GLY A 197 27.91 7.85 -7.72
CA GLY A 197 27.37 8.77 -6.72
C GLY A 197 25.85 8.94 -6.86
N ASP A 198 25.33 10.05 -6.32
CA ASP A 198 23.91 10.35 -6.41
C ASP A 198 23.52 10.83 -7.82
N TYR A 199 22.51 10.19 -8.41
CA TYR A 199 21.95 10.59 -9.69
C TYR A 199 20.86 11.63 -9.51
N TYR A 200 20.97 12.74 -10.22
CA TYR A 200 19.99 13.81 -10.22
C TYR A 200 19.37 13.98 -11.60
N PHE A 201 18.04 14.04 -11.65
CA PHE A 201 17.28 14.39 -12.82
C PHE A 201 16.94 15.88 -12.81
N PHE A 202 17.27 16.55 -13.90
CA PHE A 202 17.02 17.98 -14.09
C PHE A 202 15.91 18.16 -15.11
N ALA A 203 14.85 18.87 -14.73
CA ALA A 203 13.78 19.25 -15.63
C ALA A 203 13.48 20.75 -15.51
N PRO A 204 13.41 21.50 -16.63
CA PRO A 204 13.02 22.90 -16.60
C PRO A 204 11.67 23.12 -15.90
N GLY A 205 11.58 24.16 -15.08
CA GLY A 205 10.36 24.54 -14.36
C GLY A 205 10.20 23.94 -12.95
N TYR A 206 11.14 23.13 -12.47
CA TYR A 206 11.18 22.62 -11.09
C TYR A 206 12.12 23.45 -10.21
N SER A 207 11.83 23.50 -8.91
CA SER A 207 12.61 24.33 -7.97
C SER A 207 13.96 23.73 -7.57
N SER A 208 14.10 22.41 -7.64
CA SER A 208 15.32 21.69 -7.28
C SER A 208 15.55 20.47 -8.17
N PRO A 209 16.80 20.02 -8.33
CA PRO A 209 17.11 18.75 -8.98
C PRO A 209 16.47 17.58 -8.22
N ILE A 210 16.05 16.56 -8.97
CA ILE A 210 15.31 15.43 -8.44
C ILE A 210 16.28 14.28 -8.22
N LYS A 211 16.51 13.92 -6.96
CA LYS A 211 17.35 12.77 -6.61
C LYS A 211 16.64 11.48 -7.04
N ILE A 212 17.23 10.76 -7.99
CA ILE A 212 16.71 9.48 -8.48
C ILE A 212 17.14 8.35 -7.55
N SER A 213 18.34 8.45 -6.95
CA SER A 213 18.77 7.57 -5.87
C SER A 213 17.81 7.69 -4.68
N GLY A 214 16.99 6.67 -4.44
CA GLY A 214 16.01 6.66 -3.34
C GLY A 214 14.58 7.08 -3.70
N ILE A 215 14.27 7.37 -4.97
CA ILE A 215 12.92 7.84 -5.38
C ILE A 215 11.80 6.84 -4.99
N LEU A 216 12.08 5.53 -5.03
CA LEU A 216 11.12 4.48 -4.66
C LEU A 216 10.74 4.54 -3.17
N ARG A 217 11.72 4.84 -2.29
CA ARG A 217 11.49 4.96 -0.84
C ARG A 217 10.64 6.19 -0.54
N SER A 218 10.98 7.33 -1.15
CA SER A 218 10.20 8.57 -1.04
C SER A 218 8.78 8.42 -1.61
N PHE A 219 8.61 7.66 -2.69
CA PHE A 219 7.30 7.32 -3.26
C PHE A 219 6.44 6.50 -2.28
N ALA A 220 7.02 5.50 -1.61
CA ALA A 220 6.31 4.68 -0.63
C ALA A 220 5.85 5.51 0.60
N LEU A 221 6.70 6.40 1.09
CA LEU A 221 6.36 7.33 2.18
C LEU A 221 5.24 8.31 1.76
N MET A 222 5.34 8.88 0.55
CA MET A 222 4.32 9.76 -0.01
C MET A 222 2.97 9.07 -0.17
N LEU A 223 2.94 7.85 -0.70
CA LEU A 223 1.72 7.04 -0.79
C LEU A 223 1.12 6.76 0.59
N SER A 224 1.96 6.52 1.60
CA SER A 224 1.53 6.32 2.98
C SER A 224 0.84 7.54 3.59
N ILE A 225 1.40 8.73 3.34
CA ILE A 225 0.78 9.99 3.80
C ILE A 225 -0.53 10.23 3.05
N ALA A 226 -0.55 10.00 1.73
CA ALA A 226 -1.75 10.14 0.92
C ALA A 226 -2.86 9.19 1.38
N SER A 227 -2.54 7.92 1.68
CA SER A 227 -3.51 6.95 2.21
C SER A 227 -4.05 7.37 3.57
N LEU A 228 -3.24 7.95 4.45
CA LEU A 228 -3.72 8.49 5.72
C LEU A 228 -4.76 9.61 5.53
N VAL A 229 -4.51 10.52 4.58
CA VAL A 229 -5.49 11.58 4.25
C VAL A 229 -6.77 10.98 3.69
N VAL A 230 -6.68 9.99 2.80
CA VAL A 230 -7.85 9.28 2.26
C VAL A 230 -8.64 8.59 3.37
N ILE A 231 -7.98 7.88 4.28
CA ILE A 231 -8.63 7.21 5.42
C ILE A 231 -9.29 8.24 6.35
N ALA A 232 -8.63 9.37 6.63
CA ALA A 232 -9.19 10.44 7.45
C ALA A 232 -10.45 11.07 6.81
N LEU A 233 -10.43 11.32 5.50
CA LEU A 233 -11.58 11.84 4.76
C LEU A 233 -12.71 10.83 4.67
N TRP A 234 -12.39 9.56 4.43
CA TRP A 234 -13.36 8.47 4.44
C TRP A 234 -14.03 8.35 5.81
N LEU A 235 -13.25 8.44 6.89
CA LEU A 235 -13.76 8.50 8.25
C LEU A 235 -14.70 9.68 8.41
N ALA A 236 -14.32 10.88 7.96
CA ALA A 236 -15.16 12.06 8.07
C ALA A 236 -16.52 11.89 7.36
N VAL A 237 -16.51 11.44 6.10
CA VAL A 237 -17.72 11.29 5.29
C VAL A 237 -18.60 10.14 5.76
N LYS A 238 -18.01 8.95 5.96
CA LYS A 238 -18.76 7.75 6.36
C LYS A 238 -19.28 7.87 7.79
N ALA A 239 -18.53 8.51 8.68
CA ALA A 239 -19.00 8.86 10.01
C ALA A 239 -20.29 9.66 9.94
N HIS A 240 -20.25 10.78 9.21
CA HIS A 240 -21.36 11.70 9.14
C HIS A 240 -22.63 11.00 8.62
N ARG A 241 -22.50 10.23 7.53
CA ARG A 241 -23.60 9.45 6.96
C ARG A 241 -24.13 8.38 7.90
N LYS A 242 -23.26 7.59 8.54
CA LYS A 242 -23.68 6.51 9.45
C LYS A 242 -24.47 7.03 10.65
N VAL A 243 -24.12 8.21 11.17
CA VAL A 243 -24.87 8.82 12.28
C VAL A 243 -26.26 9.24 11.82
N LEU A 244 -26.38 9.87 10.65
CA LEU A 244 -27.67 10.25 10.06
C LEU A 244 -28.54 9.02 9.79
N ASP A 245 -27.98 7.99 9.18
CA ASP A 245 -28.67 6.72 8.91
C ASP A 245 -29.16 6.05 10.21
N TYR A 246 -28.38 6.12 11.29
CA TYR A 246 -28.77 5.57 12.57
C TYR A 246 -30.01 6.27 13.14
N PHE A 247 -30.03 7.61 13.12
CA PHE A 247 -31.16 8.38 13.64
C PHE A 247 -32.41 8.25 12.77
N SER A 248 -32.26 8.20 11.44
CA SER A 248 -33.39 7.96 10.53
C SER A 248 -33.98 6.56 10.74
N LYS A 249 -33.16 5.50 10.73
CA LYS A 249 -33.64 4.12 10.93
C LYS A 249 -34.31 3.90 12.29
N SER A 250 -33.93 4.70 13.29
CA SER A 250 -34.54 4.64 14.62
C SER A 250 -35.81 5.49 14.74
N GLY A 251 -36.25 6.18 13.68
CA GLY A 251 -37.36 7.14 13.69
C GLY A 251 -37.10 8.38 14.56
N ALA A 252 -35.85 8.57 15.00
CA ALA A 252 -35.47 9.57 15.99
C ALA A 252 -34.93 10.87 15.36
N LEU A 253 -34.64 10.88 14.05
CA LEU A 253 -34.07 12.04 13.34
C LEU A 253 -34.97 13.28 13.45
N LEU A 254 -36.22 13.19 12.98
CA LEU A 254 -37.16 14.33 13.00
C LEU A 254 -37.50 14.78 14.43
N PRO A 255 -37.81 13.89 15.39
CA PRO A 255 -38.04 14.29 16.78
C PRO A 255 -36.84 14.99 17.41
N MET A 256 -35.61 14.51 17.18
CA MET A 256 -34.41 15.15 17.74
C MET A 256 -34.14 16.51 17.12
N VAL A 257 -34.31 16.66 15.80
CA VAL A 257 -34.16 17.94 15.11
C VAL A 257 -35.22 18.95 15.59
N ALA A 258 -36.46 18.50 15.78
CA ALA A 258 -37.55 19.34 16.29
C ALA A 258 -37.33 19.77 17.75
N ALA A 259 -36.84 18.85 18.61
CA ALA A 259 -36.64 19.12 20.03
C ALA A 259 -35.40 20.00 20.32
N ILE A 260 -34.32 19.80 19.58
CA ILE A 260 -33.01 20.40 19.88
C ILE A 260 -32.69 21.59 18.99
N GLY A 261 -33.30 21.65 17.80
CA GLY A 261 -33.02 22.63 16.76
C GLY A 261 -32.07 22.08 15.69
N LYS A 262 -32.35 22.45 14.43
CA LYS A 262 -31.58 22.02 13.25
C LYS A 262 -30.09 22.33 13.39
N ARG A 263 -29.76 23.57 13.73
CA ARG A 263 -28.36 24.04 13.81
C ARG A 263 -27.58 23.26 14.87
N GLU A 264 -28.20 23.05 16.02
CA GLU A 264 -27.61 22.43 17.19
C GLU A 264 -27.34 20.95 16.95
N PHE A 265 -28.33 20.24 16.38
CA PHE A 265 -28.24 18.83 16.01
C PHE A 265 -27.13 18.58 14.98
N TYR A 266 -27.17 19.26 13.83
CA TYR A 266 -26.14 19.09 12.80
C TYR A 266 -24.76 19.56 13.29
N GLY A 267 -24.70 20.60 14.12
CA GLY A 267 -23.46 21.04 14.77
C GLY A 267 -22.85 19.95 15.66
N ALA A 268 -23.67 19.21 16.41
CA ALA A 268 -23.20 18.10 17.24
C ALA A 268 -22.65 16.95 16.39
N LEU A 269 -23.29 16.64 15.25
CA LEU A 269 -22.80 15.63 14.30
C LEU A 269 -21.42 16.00 13.72
N TRP A 270 -21.22 17.27 13.38
CA TRP A 270 -19.92 17.76 12.93
C TRP A 270 -18.86 17.68 14.03
N ILE A 271 -19.19 18.08 15.26
CA ILE A 271 -18.28 17.96 16.42
C ILE A 271 -17.88 16.49 16.65
N LEU A 272 -18.83 15.55 16.61
CA LEU A 272 -18.55 14.11 16.73
C LEU A 272 -17.62 13.61 15.62
N THR A 273 -17.82 14.09 14.40
CA THR A 273 -16.99 13.75 13.25
C THR A 273 -15.57 14.28 13.44
N LEU A 274 -15.43 15.54 13.88
CA LEU A 274 -14.15 16.17 14.19
C LEU A 274 -13.41 15.44 15.30
N PHE A 275 -14.06 15.12 16.42
CA PHE A 275 -13.43 14.35 17.51
C PHE A 275 -12.89 13.01 17.03
N ARG A 276 -13.59 12.33 16.11
CA ARG A 276 -13.12 11.06 15.57
C ARG A 276 -11.92 11.22 14.66
N VAL A 277 -11.95 12.21 13.76
CA VAL A 277 -10.82 12.49 12.87
C VAL A 277 -9.60 12.89 13.70
N VAL A 278 -9.76 13.74 14.71
CA VAL A 278 -8.69 14.12 15.63
C VAL A 278 -8.16 12.91 16.39
N ALA A 279 -9.02 12.06 16.96
CA ALA A 279 -8.58 10.84 17.65
C ALA A 279 -7.83 9.88 16.71
N PHE A 280 -8.29 9.75 15.46
CA PHE A 280 -7.60 8.97 14.43
C PHE A 280 -6.22 9.55 14.12
N LEU A 281 -6.10 10.86 13.91
CA LEU A 281 -4.81 11.51 13.63
C LEU A 281 -3.85 11.40 14.81
N LEU A 282 -4.34 11.58 16.05
CA LEU A 282 -3.54 11.44 17.27
C LEU A 282 -2.99 10.03 17.47
N ALA A 283 -3.66 9.00 16.94
CA ALA A 283 -3.18 7.62 17.00
C ALA A 283 -2.32 7.24 15.77
N SER A 284 -2.74 7.63 14.57
CA SER A 284 -2.08 7.26 13.31
C SER A 284 -0.79 8.01 13.03
N LEU A 285 -0.68 9.30 13.38
CA LEU A 285 0.55 10.06 13.16
C LEU A 285 1.72 9.53 14.00
N PRO A 286 1.58 9.23 15.31
CA PRO A 286 2.65 8.57 16.05
C PRO A 286 3.01 7.20 15.50
N MET A 287 2.02 6.40 15.06
CA MET A 287 2.29 5.10 14.43
C MET A 287 3.13 5.26 13.16
N LEU A 288 2.81 6.23 12.31
CA LEU A 288 3.59 6.57 11.11
C LEU A 288 5.02 6.97 11.50
N VAL A 289 5.16 7.92 12.43
CA VAL A 289 6.48 8.42 12.88
C VAL A 289 7.32 7.30 13.47
N VAL A 290 6.75 6.45 14.33
CA VAL A 290 7.45 5.31 14.93
C VAL A 290 7.82 4.27 13.88
N ALA A 291 6.91 3.93 12.96
CA ALA A 291 7.20 2.99 11.87
C ALA A 291 8.40 3.45 11.03
N PHE A 292 8.45 4.74 10.68
CA PHE A 292 9.56 5.30 9.91
C PHE A 292 10.83 5.56 10.74
N ALA A 293 10.71 5.85 12.03
CA ALA A 293 11.86 6.01 12.91
C ALA A 293 12.55 4.68 13.26
N LEU A 294 11.78 3.58 13.27
CA LEU A 294 12.26 2.21 13.47
C LEU A 294 12.81 1.60 12.18
N SER A 295 12.33 2.03 11.01
CA SER A 295 13.05 1.77 9.77
C SER A 295 14.32 2.61 9.72
N ASP A 296 15.43 2.08 9.21
CA ASP A 296 16.67 2.85 8.98
C ASP A 296 16.51 4.00 7.95
N GLU A 297 15.27 4.31 7.56
CA GLU A 297 14.84 5.31 6.60
C GLU A 297 14.74 6.73 7.17
N LYS A 298 15.49 7.04 8.24
CA LYS A 298 15.57 8.40 8.78
C LYS A 298 16.02 9.39 7.71
N ALA A 299 16.91 8.96 6.80
CA ALA A 299 17.36 9.77 5.67
C ALA A 299 16.22 10.09 4.70
N ALA A 300 15.40 9.11 4.29
CA ALA A 300 14.28 9.35 3.37
C ALA A 300 13.20 10.26 4.01
N PHE A 301 12.91 10.06 5.30
CA PHE A 301 12.03 10.95 6.04
C PHE A 301 12.63 12.36 6.14
N GLN A 302 13.92 12.49 6.45
CA GLN A 302 14.58 13.78 6.47
C GLN A 302 14.59 14.43 5.08
N GLU A 303 14.90 13.73 4.00
CA GLU A 303 14.87 14.30 2.64
C GLU A 303 13.49 14.86 2.28
N LEU A 304 12.40 14.20 2.70
CA LEU A 304 11.05 14.70 2.47
C LEU A 304 10.68 15.92 3.35
N PHE A 305 11.18 15.98 4.59
CA PHE A 305 10.77 16.98 5.59
C PHE A 305 11.75 18.16 5.79
N SER A 306 13.04 17.98 5.49
CA SER A 306 14.11 18.90 5.92
C SER A 306 14.49 19.96 4.89
N TYR A 307 14.10 19.82 3.62
CA TYR A 307 14.44 20.82 2.60
C TYR A 307 13.52 22.04 2.65
N ASP A 308 12.22 21.86 2.91
CA ASP A 308 11.29 22.99 3.09
C ASP A 308 9.95 22.62 3.76
N ALA A 309 9.82 22.99 5.04
CA ALA A 309 8.59 22.80 5.81
C ALA A 309 7.39 23.55 5.22
N TRP A 310 7.61 24.67 4.53
CA TRP A 310 6.54 25.44 3.89
C TRP A 310 5.99 24.70 2.68
N PHE A 311 6.87 24.18 1.81
CA PHE A 311 6.48 23.33 0.70
C PHE A 311 5.66 22.13 1.18
N PHE A 312 6.14 21.41 2.21
CA PHE A 312 5.44 20.26 2.77
C PHE A 312 4.04 20.64 3.29
N THR A 313 3.94 21.75 4.03
CA THR A 313 2.66 22.24 4.56
C THR A 313 1.69 22.58 3.43
N LEU A 314 2.18 23.29 2.41
CA LEU A 314 1.38 23.66 1.24
C LEU A 314 0.93 22.42 0.46
N TRP A 315 1.82 21.46 0.23
CA TRP A 315 1.50 20.19 -0.41
C TRP A 315 0.43 19.42 0.38
N LEU A 316 0.59 19.27 1.69
CA LEU A 316 -0.35 18.55 2.54
C LEU A 316 -1.74 19.20 2.53
N LEU A 317 -1.81 20.53 2.63
CA LEU A 317 -3.07 21.28 2.52
C LEU A 317 -3.71 21.08 1.14
N THR A 318 -2.92 21.17 0.07
CA THR A 318 -3.37 20.99 -1.30
C THR A 318 -3.91 19.59 -1.53
N LEU A 319 -3.26 18.57 -0.96
CA LEU A 319 -3.67 17.17 -1.02
C LEU A 319 -4.98 16.93 -0.24
N ILE A 320 -5.12 17.51 0.96
CA ILE A 320 -6.38 17.48 1.75
C ILE A 320 -7.52 18.10 0.95
N VAL A 321 -7.31 19.26 0.33
CA VAL A 321 -8.35 19.94 -0.46
C VAL A 321 -8.70 19.14 -1.72
N SER A 322 -7.71 18.55 -2.39
CA SER A 322 -7.90 17.71 -3.59
C SER A 322 -8.71 16.46 -3.31
N PHE A 323 -8.33 15.69 -2.28
CA PHE A 323 -9.09 14.51 -1.88
C PHE A 323 -10.43 14.87 -1.22
N GLY A 324 -10.53 16.04 -0.58
CA GLY A 324 -11.78 16.61 -0.11
C GLY A 324 -12.76 16.87 -1.25
N LEU A 325 -12.30 17.49 -2.35
CA LEU A 325 -13.09 17.67 -3.56
C LEU A 325 -13.52 16.32 -4.15
N ALA A 326 -12.60 15.35 -4.27
CA ALA A 326 -12.93 14.01 -4.75
C ALA A 326 -14.01 13.33 -3.90
N SER A 327 -13.93 13.49 -2.57
CA SER A 327 -14.92 12.97 -1.62
C SER A 327 -16.30 13.65 -1.78
N ILE A 328 -16.33 14.97 -1.99
CA ILE A 328 -17.57 15.71 -2.27
C ILE A 328 -18.20 15.22 -3.57
N VAL A 329 -17.40 15.08 -4.62
CA VAL A 329 -17.85 14.60 -5.93
C VAL A 329 -18.41 13.18 -5.86
N ALA A 330 -17.72 12.27 -5.16
CA ALA A 330 -18.20 10.91 -4.91
C ALA A 330 -19.53 10.90 -4.11
N SER A 331 -19.64 11.75 -3.08
CA SER A 331 -20.86 11.90 -2.29
C SER A 331 -22.06 12.39 -3.14
N ILE A 332 -21.82 13.37 -4.03
CA ILE A 332 -22.84 13.85 -4.96
C ILE A 332 -23.24 12.74 -5.95
N ALA A 333 -22.28 11.95 -6.45
CA ALA A 333 -22.54 10.84 -7.36
C ALA A 333 -23.47 9.78 -6.73
N ASP A 334 -23.24 9.45 -5.45
CA ASP A 334 -24.07 8.54 -4.66
C ASP A 334 -25.50 9.07 -4.48
N LEU A 335 -25.64 10.37 -4.19
CA LEU A 335 -26.96 10.99 -4.04
C LEU A 335 -27.76 10.98 -5.35
N LYS A 336 -27.07 11.18 -6.47
CA LYS A 336 -27.67 11.20 -7.80
C LYS A 336 -27.81 9.80 -8.43
N HIS A 337 -27.64 8.71 -7.68
CA HIS A 337 -27.72 7.34 -8.21
C HIS A 337 -29.02 7.03 -8.96
N ARG A 338 -30.12 7.72 -8.63
CA ARG A 338 -31.42 7.59 -9.34
C ARG A 338 -31.36 8.12 -10.78
N HIS A 339 -30.39 8.97 -11.11
CA HIS A 339 -30.12 9.44 -12.46
C HIS A 339 -28.82 8.81 -12.97
N GLN A 340 -28.96 7.65 -13.61
CA GLN A 340 -27.83 6.77 -14.00
C GLN A 340 -26.72 7.52 -14.75
N LEU A 341 -27.06 8.42 -15.70
CA LEU A 341 -26.09 9.17 -16.49
C LEU A 341 -25.31 10.21 -15.65
N PHE A 342 -26.00 10.96 -14.78
CA PHE A 342 -25.31 11.93 -13.91
C PHE A 342 -24.41 11.24 -12.89
N SER A 343 -24.88 10.14 -12.29
CA SER A 343 -24.07 9.36 -11.34
C SER A 343 -22.79 8.84 -12.02
N PHE A 344 -22.90 8.33 -13.26
CA PHE A 344 -21.75 7.92 -14.05
C PHE A 344 -20.75 9.06 -14.28
N VAL A 345 -21.24 10.23 -14.73
CA VAL A 345 -20.39 11.40 -15.00
C VAL A 345 -19.63 11.85 -13.76
N TYR A 346 -20.32 12.03 -12.62
CA TYR A 346 -19.65 12.44 -11.38
C TYR A 346 -18.68 11.39 -10.85
N ARG A 347 -18.90 10.10 -11.10
CA ARG A 347 -18.04 9.02 -10.59
C ARG A 347 -16.78 8.81 -11.42
N TYR A 348 -16.88 8.82 -12.75
CA TYR A 348 -15.79 8.37 -13.61
C TYR A 348 -15.04 9.50 -14.31
N VAL A 349 -15.71 10.60 -14.69
CA VAL A 349 -15.04 11.71 -15.39
C VAL A 349 -13.89 12.31 -14.57
N PRO A 350 -14.02 12.56 -13.25
CA PRO A 350 -12.90 13.08 -12.47
C PRO A 350 -11.71 12.13 -12.42
N VAL A 351 -11.96 10.81 -12.36
CA VAL A 351 -10.91 9.78 -12.36
C VAL A 351 -10.17 9.78 -13.70
N VAL A 352 -10.92 9.78 -14.81
CA VAL A 352 -10.34 9.82 -16.16
C VAL A 352 -9.54 11.10 -16.38
N LEU A 353 -10.07 12.25 -15.97
CA LEU A 353 -9.38 13.54 -16.09
C LEU A 353 -8.10 13.61 -15.24
N SER A 354 -8.14 13.07 -14.01
CA SER A 354 -6.97 13.00 -13.15
C SER A 354 -5.89 12.08 -13.71
N PHE A 355 -6.28 10.91 -14.24
CA PHE A 355 -5.36 9.98 -14.88
C PHE A 355 -4.77 10.55 -16.17
N ALA A 356 -5.60 11.14 -17.03
CA ALA A 356 -5.14 11.82 -18.25
C ALA A 356 -4.20 12.98 -17.92
N GLY A 357 -4.52 13.78 -16.89
CA GLY A 357 -3.66 14.86 -16.39
C GLY A 357 -2.28 14.36 -15.95
N LEU A 358 -2.24 13.28 -15.16
CA LEU A 358 -0.99 12.64 -14.74
C LEU A 358 -0.20 12.10 -15.95
N LEU A 359 -0.88 11.47 -16.91
CA LEU A 359 -0.23 10.93 -18.10
C LEU A 359 0.37 12.04 -18.98
N PHE A 360 -0.37 13.09 -19.28
CA PHE A 360 0.14 14.22 -20.05
C PHE A 360 1.26 14.95 -19.32
N TRP A 361 1.16 15.06 -17.99
CA TRP A 361 2.22 15.60 -17.16
C TRP A 361 3.48 14.73 -17.24
N ALA A 362 3.37 13.41 -17.15
CA ALA A 362 4.50 12.48 -17.25
C ALA A 362 5.14 12.50 -18.65
N VAL A 363 4.34 12.45 -19.71
CA VAL A 363 4.83 12.50 -21.10
C VAL A 363 5.59 13.80 -21.39
N SER A 364 5.22 14.91 -20.75
CA SER A 364 5.90 16.19 -20.95
C SER A 364 7.38 16.17 -20.55
N PHE A 365 7.84 15.22 -19.72
CA PHE A 365 9.26 15.06 -19.38
C PHE A 365 10.08 14.45 -20.52
N LEU A 366 9.42 13.77 -21.47
CA LEU A 366 10.10 13.16 -22.63
C LEU A 366 10.37 14.17 -23.74
N ILE A 367 9.78 15.37 -23.68
CA ILE A 367 9.88 16.38 -24.74
C ILE A 367 10.77 17.53 -24.25
N PRO A 368 11.99 17.68 -24.80
CA PRO A 368 12.99 18.65 -24.34
C PRO A 368 12.71 20.06 -24.90
N HIS A 369 11.60 20.67 -24.50
CA HIS A 369 11.22 22.02 -24.94
C HIS A 369 10.79 22.88 -23.76
N ASP A 370 11.23 24.14 -23.69
CA ASP A 370 10.93 25.06 -22.58
C ASP A 370 9.43 25.26 -22.36
N GLY A 371 8.65 25.24 -23.44
CA GLY A 371 7.19 25.25 -23.39
C GLY A 371 6.57 24.12 -22.54
N MET A 372 7.26 22.98 -22.40
CA MET A 372 6.79 21.87 -21.57
C MET A 372 6.89 22.17 -20.07
N ALA A 373 7.78 23.06 -19.64
CA ALA A 373 7.86 23.51 -18.25
C ALA A 373 6.58 24.24 -17.84
N PHE A 374 6.14 25.19 -18.66
CA PHE A 374 4.87 25.89 -18.43
C PHE A 374 3.68 24.94 -18.48
N PHE A 375 3.67 24.00 -19.43
CA PHE A 375 2.60 23.00 -19.54
C PHE A 375 2.49 22.13 -18.27
N ARG A 376 3.60 21.69 -17.68
CA ARG A 376 3.59 20.96 -16.40
C ARG A 376 3.00 21.78 -15.26
N ILE A 377 3.43 23.04 -15.14
CA ILE A 377 2.91 23.96 -14.11
C ILE A 377 1.40 24.16 -14.29
N LEU A 378 0.95 24.35 -15.53
CA LEU A 378 -0.46 24.50 -15.87
C LEU A 378 -1.27 23.26 -15.49
N LEU A 379 -0.81 22.06 -15.89
CA LEU A 379 -1.49 20.81 -15.55
C LEU A 379 -1.58 20.60 -14.03
N THR A 380 -0.50 20.85 -13.30
CA THR A 380 -0.47 20.75 -11.83
C THR A 380 -1.41 21.75 -11.16
N ALA A 381 -1.62 22.94 -11.75
CA ALA A 381 -2.48 23.98 -11.17
C ALA A 381 -3.99 23.74 -11.37
N LEU A 382 -4.39 22.86 -12.30
CA LEU A 382 -5.80 22.64 -12.64
C LEU A 382 -6.48 21.68 -11.65
N PRO A 383 -7.65 22.04 -11.08
CA PRO A 383 -8.42 21.14 -10.23
C PRO A 383 -8.74 19.83 -10.95
N VAL A 384 -8.73 18.72 -10.20
CA VAL A 384 -8.99 17.35 -10.69
C VAL A 384 -7.89 16.81 -11.62
N ILE A 385 -7.54 17.54 -12.69
CA ILE A 385 -6.48 17.17 -13.65
C ILE A 385 -5.12 17.12 -12.93
N GLY A 386 -4.82 18.16 -12.14
CA GLY A 386 -3.58 18.31 -11.38
C GLY A 386 -3.48 17.43 -10.14
N SER A 387 -4.51 16.67 -9.76
CA SER A 387 -4.49 15.85 -8.53
C SER A 387 -3.38 14.79 -8.56
N GLY A 388 -3.08 14.22 -9.72
CA GLY A 388 -1.97 13.27 -9.90
C GLY A 388 -0.60 13.96 -9.73
N PRO A 389 -0.30 15.03 -10.49
CA PRO A 389 0.91 15.83 -10.30
C PRO A 389 1.10 16.37 -8.87
N VAL A 390 0.03 16.82 -8.20
CA VAL A 390 0.05 17.24 -6.80
C VAL A 390 0.39 16.07 -5.87
N LEU A 391 -0.16 14.88 -6.13
CA LEU A 391 0.17 13.70 -5.33
C LEU A 391 1.68 13.42 -5.37
N VAL A 392 2.31 13.49 -6.55
CA VAL A 392 3.74 13.20 -6.75
C VAL A 392 4.67 14.39 -6.53
N SER A 393 4.15 15.55 -6.12
CA SER A 393 4.94 16.77 -6.01
C SER A 393 6.10 16.74 -5.00
N PRO A 394 6.09 15.91 -3.93
CA PRO A 394 7.27 15.78 -3.09
C PRO A 394 8.47 15.17 -3.81
N LEU A 395 8.23 14.38 -4.87
CA LEU A 395 9.29 13.83 -5.73
C LEU A 395 9.66 14.80 -6.85
N PHE A 396 8.67 15.51 -7.38
CA PHE A 396 8.83 16.48 -8.45
C PHE A 396 8.31 17.83 -7.95
N PRO A 397 9.10 18.63 -7.23
CA PRO A 397 8.62 19.84 -6.55
C PRO A 397 8.33 20.99 -7.53
N PRO A 398 7.05 21.26 -7.85
CA PRO A 398 6.71 22.38 -8.72
C PRO A 398 6.93 23.69 -7.96
N PRO A 399 6.90 24.84 -8.65
CA PRO A 399 6.87 26.14 -7.99
C PRO A 399 5.70 26.22 -7.00
N TYR A 400 5.89 26.87 -5.85
CA TYR A 400 4.85 27.05 -4.82
C TYR A 400 3.55 27.61 -5.38
N SER A 401 3.64 28.49 -6.38
CA SER A 401 2.50 29.09 -7.04
C SER A 401 1.58 28.03 -7.67
N ALA A 402 2.11 26.95 -8.22
CA ALA A 402 1.31 25.88 -8.82
C ALA A 402 0.45 25.16 -7.77
N LEU A 403 1.05 24.79 -6.63
CA LEU A 403 0.33 24.14 -5.53
C LEU A 403 -0.71 25.09 -4.90
N PHE A 404 -0.34 26.35 -4.69
CA PHE A 404 -1.25 27.35 -4.16
C PHE A 404 -2.46 27.58 -5.07
N ILE A 405 -2.22 27.76 -6.38
CA ILE A 405 -3.29 27.95 -7.37
C ILE A 405 -4.18 26.71 -7.42
N HIS A 406 -3.61 25.50 -7.45
CA HIS A 406 -4.38 24.26 -7.40
C HIS A 406 -5.26 24.18 -6.17
N GLY A 407 -4.69 24.41 -4.98
CA GLY A 407 -5.41 24.38 -3.71
C GLY A 407 -6.56 25.40 -3.69
N ALA A 408 -6.30 26.64 -4.11
CA ALA A 408 -7.30 27.70 -4.16
C ALA A 408 -8.43 27.39 -5.14
N LEU A 409 -8.11 27.00 -6.38
CA LEU A 409 -9.10 26.66 -7.40
C LEU A 409 -9.92 25.42 -7.01
N THR A 410 -9.27 24.41 -6.45
CA THR A 410 -9.93 23.18 -5.99
C THR A 410 -10.90 23.48 -4.84
N LEU A 411 -10.51 24.34 -3.90
CA LEU A 411 -11.39 24.79 -2.82
C LEU A 411 -12.59 25.57 -3.38
N LEU A 412 -12.38 26.49 -4.32
CA LEU A 412 -13.45 27.25 -4.97
C LEU A 412 -14.44 26.32 -5.69
N VAL A 413 -13.95 25.35 -6.45
CA VAL A 413 -14.79 24.33 -7.11
C VAL A 413 -15.55 23.50 -6.07
N GLY A 414 -14.91 23.09 -4.97
CA GLY A 414 -15.56 22.35 -3.89
C GLY A 414 -16.69 23.12 -3.25
N VAL A 415 -16.46 24.39 -2.90
CA VAL A 415 -17.49 25.29 -2.34
C VAL A 415 -18.61 25.51 -3.33
N PHE A 416 -18.30 25.71 -4.61
CA PHE A 416 -19.29 25.87 -5.67
C PHE A 416 -20.18 24.62 -5.80
N LEU A 417 -19.59 23.42 -5.86
CA LEU A 417 -20.33 22.16 -5.93
C LEU A 417 -21.22 21.94 -4.71
N LEU A 418 -20.70 22.21 -3.50
CA LEU A 418 -21.50 22.12 -2.27
C LEU A 418 -22.68 23.10 -2.31
N ARG A 419 -22.45 24.35 -2.72
CA ARG A 419 -23.51 25.36 -2.83
C ARG A 419 -24.58 24.95 -3.84
N GLN A 420 -24.18 24.50 -5.03
CA GLN A 420 -25.12 24.08 -6.07
C GLN A 420 -25.95 22.85 -5.66
N ASN A 421 -25.35 21.90 -4.95
CA ASN A 421 -26.02 20.66 -4.57
C ASN A 421 -26.67 20.72 -3.18
N SER A 422 -26.54 21.84 -2.44
CA SER A 422 -27.07 22.00 -1.08
C SER A 422 -28.58 21.70 -0.96
N ARG A 423 -29.38 22.12 -1.96
CA ARG A 423 -30.82 21.82 -2.02
C ARG A 423 -31.11 20.34 -2.19
N TRP A 424 -30.30 19.65 -3.00
CA TRP A 424 -30.39 18.21 -3.20
C TRP A 424 -30.03 17.43 -1.92
N PHE A 425 -28.98 17.86 -1.22
CA PHE A 425 -28.65 17.31 0.10
C PHE A 425 -29.80 17.49 1.09
N ALA A 426 -30.42 18.68 1.13
CA ALA A 426 -31.56 18.94 2.00
C ALA A 426 -32.76 18.06 1.66
N ALA A 427 -33.14 17.98 0.38
CA ALA A 427 -34.26 17.15 -0.06
C ALA A 427 -34.03 15.65 0.19
N HIS A 428 -32.79 15.16 0.06
CA HIS A 428 -32.47 13.77 0.36
C HIS A 428 -32.60 13.47 1.86
N LEU A 429 -32.18 14.40 2.72
CA LEU A 429 -32.33 14.28 4.17
C LEU A 429 -33.79 14.35 4.64
N GLU A 430 -34.67 14.98 3.86
CA GLU A 430 -36.12 14.99 4.12
C GLU A 430 -36.84 13.73 3.61
N ALA A 431 -36.28 13.07 2.61
CA ALA A 431 -36.83 11.83 2.05
C ALA A 431 -36.41 10.55 2.80
N ILE A 432 -35.37 10.65 3.65
CA ILE A 432 -34.87 9.61 4.56
C ILE A 432 -35.52 9.76 5.94
#